data_AF-A0AA96MVF2-F1
#
_entry.id   AF-A0AA96MVF2-F1
#
_cell.length_a   1.000
_cell.length_b   1.000
_cell.length_c   1.000
_cell.angle_alpha   90.00
_cell.angle_beta   90.00
_cell.angle_gamma   90.00
#
_symmetry.space_group_name_H-M   'P 1'
#
loop_
_entity.id
_entity.type
_entity.pdbx_description
1 polymer ?
#
loop_
_entity_poly.entity_id
_entity_poly.type
_entity_poly.pdbx_seq_one_letter_code
_entity_poly.pdbx_strand_id
1 'polypeptide(L)'
;MEADKLTRPVMDDVWLERIRQNQLWGRQRHPMGDWLKILIEEVGEVAQAMQIGDFSYKESDADDLYKELVQVAAVAVAIAEQVVERGKEL
;
A
#
# COMPACT_ATOMS: atom_id res chain seq x y z
N MET A 1 -8.22 -24.72 -2.67
CA MET A 1 -7.60 -24.45 -1.35
C MET A 1 -6.10 -24.14 -1.45
N GLU A 2 -5.60 -23.65 -2.59
CA GLU A 2 -4.22 -23.13 -2.73
C GLU A 2 -4.18 -21.60 -2.55
N ALA A 3 -5.20 -20.89 -3.03
CA ALA A 3 -5.33 -19.45 -2.80
C ALA A 3 -5.26 -19.08 -1.31
N ASP A 4 -5.90 -19.86 -0.44
CA ASP A 4 -5.91 -19.61 1.01
C ASP A 4 -4.51 -19.69 1.66
N LYS A 5 -3.61 -20.55 1.16
CA LYS A 5 -2.25 -20.73 1.72
C LYS A 5 -1.35 -19.53 1.47
N LEU A 6 -1.54 -18.83 0.35
CA LEU A 6 -0.74 -17.64 0.00
C LEU A 6 -1.46 -16.35 0.38
N THR A 7 -2.77 -16.26 0.13
CA THR A 7 -3.53 -15.05 0.43
C THR A 7 -3.52 -14.71 1.91
N ARG A 8 -3.60 -15.70 2.80
CA ARG A 8 -3.66 -15.42 4.24
C ARG A 8 -2.38 -14.77 4.79
N PRO A 9 -1.17 -15.33 4.58
CA PRO A 9 0.07 -14.65 4.98
C PRO A 9 0.20 -13.24 4.37
N VAL A 10 -0.17 -13.07 3.10
CA VAL A 10 -0.12 -11.76 2.43
C VAL A 10 -1.05 -10.75 3.10
N MET A 11 -2.26 -11.17 3.49
CA MET A 11 -3.19 -10.31 4.22
C MET A 11 -2.68 -9.97 5.63
N ASP A 12 -1.97 -10.90 6.28
CA ASP A 12 -1.32 -10.62 7.57
C ASP A 12 -0.22 -9.56 7.41
N ASP A 13 0.57 -9.61 6.34
CA ASP A 13 1.58 -8.58 6.03
C ASP A 13 0.96 -7.21 5.76
N VAL A 14 -0.15 -7.15 5.00
CA VAL A 14 -0.92 -5.91 4.78
C VAL A 14 -1.43 -5.34 6.10
N TRP A 15 -1.90 -6.19 7.00
CA TRP A 15 -2.36 -5.77 8.31
C TRP A 15 -1.21 -5.22 9.19
N LEU A 16 -0.06 -5.87 9.18
CA LEU A 16 1.13 -5.42 9.90
C LEU A 16 1.67 -4.10 9.34
N GLU A 17 1.70 -3.95 8.02
CA GLU A 17 2.09 -2.70 7.36
C GLU A 17 1.12 -1.56 7.72
N ARG A 18 -0.18 -1.82 7.72
CA ARG A 18 -1.18 -0.82 8.15
C ARG A 18 -0.95 -0.37 9.59
N ILE A 19 -0.59 -1.28 10.49
CA ILE A 19 -0.20 -0.95 11.87
C ILE A 19 1.07 -0.09 11.88
N ARG A 20 2.10 -0.48 11.12
CA ARG A 20 3.37 0.27 11.02
C ARG A 20 3.14 1.70 10.54
N GLN A 21 2.36 1.90 9.48
CA GLN A 21 2.03 3.23 8.97
C GLN A 21 1.32 4.10 10.03
N ASN A 22 0.39 3.51 10.79
CA ASN A 22 -0.25 4.19 11.92
C ASN A 22 0.73 4.55 13.04
N GLN A 23 1.75 3.72 13.30
CA GLN A 23 2.79 4.01 14.29
C GLN A 23 3.70 5.15 13.84
N LEU A 24 4.05 5.19 12.54
CA LEU A 24 4.93 6.20 11.97
C LEU A 24 4.24 7.57 11.84
N TRP A 25 3.01 7.58 11.34
CA TRP A 25 2.32 8.81 10.93
C TRP A 25 1.09 9.14 11.79
N GLY A 26 0.75 8.29 12.76
CA GLY A 26 -0.50 8.42 13.52
C GLY A 26 -1.73 8.07 12.68
N ARG A 27 -2.92 8.37 13.23
CA ARG A 27 -4.19 8.16 12.52
C ARG A 27 -4.33 9.14 11.36
N GLN A 28 -4.24 8.62 10.14
CA GLN A 28 -4.36 9.40 8.91
C GLN A 28 -5.82 9.52 8.45
N ARG A 29 -6.31 10.75 8.25
CA ARG A 29 -7.61 11.02 7.62
C ARG A 29 -7.51 12.24 6.71
N HIS A 30 -7.71 12.02 5.41
CA HIS A 30 -7.46 13.01 4.37
C HIS A 30 -8.67 13.26 3.48
N PRO A 31 -8.76 14.41 2.79
CA PRO A 31 -9.63 14.55 1.63
C PRO A 31 -9.38 13.44 0.60
N MET A 32 -10.42 12.98 -0.11
CA MET A 32 -10.28 11.86 -1.06
C MET A 32 -9.29 12.12 -2.19
N GLY A 33 -9.15 13.38 -2.61
CA GLY A 33 -8.14 13.79 -3.58
C GLY A 33 -6.71 13.64 -3.07
N ASP A 34 -6.47 13.85 -1.77
CA ASP A 34 -5.15 13.66 -1.18
C ASP A 34 -4.87 12.18 -0.94
N TRP A 35 -5.88 11.39 -0.57
CA TRP A 35 -5.76 9.93 -0.56
C TRP A 35 -5.40 9.34 -1.92
N LEU A 36 -6.00 9.85 -3.00
CA LEU A 36 -5.63 9.43 -4.35
C LEU A 36 -4.16 9.72 -4.64
N LYS A 37 -3.63 10.88 -4.23
CA LYS A 37 -2.21 11.20 -4.42
C LYS A 37 -1.31 10.20 -3.69
N ILE A 38 -1.58 9.94 -2.42
CA ILE A 38 -0.82 8.98 -1.60
C ILE A 38 -0.87 7.59 -2.22
N LEU A 39 -2.06 7.13 -2.64
CA LEU A 39 -2.18 5.82 -3.29
C LEU A 39 -1.38 5.74 -4.59
N ILE A 40 -1.38 6.80 -5.39
CA ILE A 40 -0.64 6.86 -6.66
C ILE A 40 0.87 6.93 -6.43
N GLU A 41 1.32 7.55 -5.34
CA GLU A 41 2.73 7.56 -4.92
C GLU A 41 3.24 6.14 -4.68
N GLU A 42 2.52 5.34 -3.87
CA GLU A 42 2.85 3.93 -3.60
C GLU A 42 2.81 3.07 -4.88
N VAL A 43 1.84 3.31 -5.79
CA VAL A 43 1.81 2.64 -7.10
C VAL A 43 3.02 3.02 -7.97
N GLY A 44 3.51 4.25 -7.82
CA GLY A 44 4.76 4.71 -8.43
C GLY A 44 5.97 3.91 -7.95
N GLU A 45 6.05 3.61 -6.64
CA GLU A 45 7.11 2.77 -6.07
C GLU A 45 7.03 1.33 -6.58
N VAL A 46 5.83 0.76 -6.71
CA VAL A 46 5.62 -0.53 -7.39
C VAL A 46 6.15 -0.49 -8.83
N ALA A 47 5.83 0.56 -9.58
CA ALA A 47 6.30 0.70 -10.96
C ALA A 47 7.83 0.79 -11.05
N GLN A 48 8.47 1.47 -10.09
CA GLN A 48 9.93 1.52 -10.00
C GLN A 48 10.53 0.15 -9.65
N ALA A 49 9.95 -0.56 -8.67
CA ALA A 49 10.39 -1.89 -8.27
C ALA A 49 10.25 -2.93 -9.40
N MET A 50 9.24 -2.79 -10.28
CA MET A 50 9.09 -3.64 -11.46
C MET A 50 10.12 -3.33 -12.57
N GLN A 51 10.76 -2.16 -12.55
CA GLN A 51 11.79 -1.78 -13.52
C GLN A 51 13.20 -2.25 -13.13
N ILE A 52 13.36 -2.91 -11.97
CA ILE A 52 14.62 -3.51 -11.54
C ILE A 52 15.07 -4.55 -12.58
N GLY A 53 16.21 -4.29 -13.24
CA GLY A 53 16.78 -5.16 -14.28
C GLY A 53 16.54 -4.75 -15.74
N ASP A 54 15.83 -3.64 -15.99
CA ASP A 54 15.69 -3.06 -17.33
C ASP A 54 16.74 -1.96 -17.60
N PHE A 55 16.96 -1.60 -18.88
CA PHE A 55 18.00 -0.67 -19.36
C PHE A 55 17.96 0.73 -18.74
N SER A 56 16.88 1.11 -18.06
CA SER A 56 16.71 2.39 -17.36
C SER A 56 16.79 2.31 -15.83
N TYR A 57 17.18 1.16 -15.28
CA TYR A 57 17.31 0.97 -13.84
C TYR A 57 18.32 1.96 -13.25
N LYS A 58 17.86 2.75 -12.28
CA LYS A 58 18.72 3.49 -11.37
C LYS A 58 18.69 2.74 -10.04
N GLU A 59 19.84 2.54 -9.42
CA GLU A 59 19.92 2.15 -8.01
C GLU A 59 19.14 3.19 -7.19
N SER A 60 17.93 2.85 -6.79
CA SER A 60 17.11 3.58 -5.84
C SER A 60 16.68 2.59 -4.77
N ASP A 61 16.49 3.07 -3.53
CA ASP A 61 16.09 2.29 -2.34
C ASP A 61 14.73 1.55 -2.47
N ALA A 62 14.14 1.49 -3.67
CA ALA A 62 12.95 0.71 -4.01
C ALA A 62 13.30 -0.79 -4.07
N ASP A 63 13.70 -1.35 -2.92
CA ASP A 63 14.00 -2.75 -2.78
C ASP A 63 12.76 -3.51 -2.29
N ASP A 64 12.36 -4.47 -3.13
CA ASP A 64 11.29 -5.48 -2.96
C ASP A 64 9.89 -5.10 -3.49
N LEU A 65 9.58 -5.57 -4.70
CA LEU A 65 8.25 -5.49 -5.32
C LEU A 65 7.13 -6.01 -4.39
N TYR A 66 7.39 -7.05 -3.60
CA TYR A 66 6.40 -7.57 -2.68
C TYR A 66 6.08 -6.56 -1.57
N LYS A 67 7.10 -5.92 -1.01
CA LYS A 67 6.94 -4.86 -0.03
C LYS A 67 6.10 -3.71 -0.59
N GLU A 68 6.39 -3.23 -1.80
CA GLU A 68 5.64 -2.11 -2.38
C GLU A 68 4.17 -2.45 -2.67
N LEU A 69 3.89 -3.69 -3.10
CA LEU A 69 2.51 -4.16 -3.24
C LEU A 69 1.76 -4.20 -1.89
N VAL A 70 2.45 -4.58 -0.81
CA VAL A 70 1.90 -4.57 0.56
C VAL A 70 1.63 -3.14 1.02
N GLN A 71 2.51 -2.17 0.74
CA GLN A 71 2.31 -0.75 1.08
C GLN A 71 1.09 -0.16 0.36
N VAL A 72 0.96 -0.39 -0.96
CA VAL A 72 -0.22 0.01 -1.75
C VAL A 72 -1.52 -0.54 -1.13
N ALA A 73 -1.53 -1.83 -0.80
CA ALA A 73 -2.69 -2.47 -0.20
C ALA A 73 -3.03 -1.88 1.18
N ALA A 74 -2.02 -1.59 2.01
CA ALA A 74 -2.23 -0.96 3.31
C ALA A 74 -2.81 0.46 3.20
N VAL A 75 -2.39 1.25 2.21
CA VAL A 75 -2.99 2.57 1.92
C VAL A 75 -4.44 2.42 1.48
N ALA A 76 -4.75 1.47 0.58
CA ALA A 76 -6.13 1.20 0.18
C ALA A 76 -7.03 0.80 1.38
N VAL A 77 -6.49 0.02 2.33
CA VAL A 77 -7.18 -0.29 3.60
C VAL A 77 -7.41 0.98 4.41
N ALA A 78 -6.42 1.86 4.55
CA ALA A 78 -6.57 3.12 5.28
C ALA A 78 -7.66 4.03 4.70
N ILE A 79 -7.76 4.08 3.36
CA ILE A 79 -8.83 4.79 2.66
C ILE A 79 -10.19 4.15 2.97
N ALA A 80 -10.28 2.83 2.85
CA ALA A 80 -11.51 2.08 3.12
C ALA A 80 -12.00 2.25 4.56
N GLU A 81 -11.09 2.26 5.56
CA GLU A 81 -11.41 2.58 6.95
C GLU A 81 -12.12 3.93 7.06
N GLN A 82 -11.59 4.97 6.41
CA GLN A 82 -12.19 6.30 6.43
C GLN A 82 -13.55 6.33 5.72
N VAL A 83 -13.70 5.60 4.61
CA VAL A 83 -14.98 5.47 3.91
C VAL A 83 -16.03 4.81 4.81
N VAL A 84 -15.66 3.75 5.52
CA VAL A 84 -16.53 3.08 6.49
C VAL A 84 -16.92 4.03 7.62
N GLU A 85 -15.97 4.80 8.17
CA GLU A 85 -16.24 5.80 9.21
C GLU A 85 -17.21 6.90 8.76
N ARG A 86 -17.17 7.27 7.49
CA ARG A 86 -18.08 8.26 6.89
C ARG A 86 -19.46 7.70 6.53
N GLY A 87 -19.68 6.39 6.69
CA GLY A 87 -20.96 5.74 6.38
C GLY A 87 -21.08 5.19 4.96
N LYS A 88 -19.96 4.95 4.26
CA LYS A 88 -19.89 4.51 2.84
C LYS A 88 -20.50 5.48 1.82
N GLU A 89 -20.93 6.66 2.25
CA GLU A 89 -21.30 7.75 1.35
C GLU A 89 -20.01 8.52 0.99
N LEU A 90 -19.67 8.46 -0.30
CA LEU A 90 -18.56 9.20 -0.91
C LEU A 90 -19.12 10.25 -1.88
#